data_AF-A0A934SC58-F1
#
_entry.id   AF-A0A934SC58-F1
#
_cell.length_a   1.000
_cell.length_b   1.000
_cell.length_c   1.000
_cell.angle_alpha   90.00
_cell.angle_beta   90.00
_cell.angle_gamma   90.00
#
_symmetry.space_group_name_H-M   'P 1'
#
loop_
_entity.id
_entity.type
_entity.pdbx_description
1 polymer ?
#
loop_
_entity_poly.entity_id
_entity_poly.type
_entity_poly.pdbx_seq_one_letter_code
_entity_poly.pdbx_strand_id
1 'polypeptide(L)'
;MRLFLSLLIGFFACLPCIAQNEIDSEFYDSLEKVEAKYRAGKAELIKKADRVVVYLVDFDGISNEDAFGGGDDSETISIAPYEKRTKILSTKEIGEVDRRKLLDVLSAAIAEPEHSGGAFCHFPIHGVRIYAGEELLHEGTFCWVCGNFSFSYPQGSGWLDTNAELKAIFEKVTPIPQSELDRFYTKYPGAKPKGEQDAALKDQP
;
A
#
# COMPACT_ATOMS: atom_id res chain seq x y z
N MET A 1 -36.26 4.89 -50.40
CA MET A 1 -35.52 3.65 -50.06
C MET A 1 -34.02 3.89 -49.80
N ARG A 2 -33.61 5.06 -49.25
CA ARG A 2 -32.19 5.38 -48.96
C ARG A 2 -31.91 5.86 -47.53
N LEU A 3 -32.91 5.91 -46.66
CA LEU A 3 -32.77 6.34 -45.26
C LEU A 3 -32.60 5.18 -44.25
N PHE A 4 -32.82 3.93 -44.66
CA PHE A 4 -32.67 2.76 -43.78
C PHE A 4 -31.24 2.18 -43.76
N LEU A 5 -30.36 2.59 -44.68
CA LEU A 5 -29.00 2.04 -44.78
C LEU A 5 -28.00 2.78 -43.86
N SER A 6 -28.32 4.00 -43.43
CA SER A 6 -27.45 4.84 -42.58
C SER A 6 -27.57 4.49 -41.08
N LEU A 7 -28.67 3.87 -40.66
CA LEU A 7 -28.90 3.50 -39.25
C LEU A 7 -28.20 2.19 -38.86
N LEU A 8 -27.90 1.32 -39.84
CA LEU A 8 -27.24 0.03 -39.61
C LEU A 8 -25.71 0.14 -39.43
N ILE A 9 -25.09 1.24 -39.86
CA ILE A 9 -23.62 1.39 -39.78
C ILE A 9 -23.17 1.93 -38.41
N GLY A 10 -24.05 2.64 -37.68
CA GLY A 10 -23.76 3.16 -36.34
C GLY A 10 -23.74 2.09 -35.24
N PHE A 11 -24.45 0.96 -35.42
CA PHE A 11 -24.52 -0.11 -34.41
C PHE A 11 -23.34 -1.09 -34.43
N PHE A 12 -22.64 -1.23 -35.57
CA PHE A 12 -21.52 -2.18 -35.69
C PHE A 12 -20.18 -1.61 -35.22
N ALA A 13 -20.06 -0.30 -35.03
CA ALA A 13 -18.81 0.33 -34.58
C ALA A 13 -18.55 0.20 -33.06
N CYS A 14 -19.56 -0.11 -32.24
CA CYS A 14 -19.39 -0.30 -30.79
C CYS A 14 -19.24 -1.77 -30.37
N LEU A 15 -19.57 -2.75 -31.22
CA LEU A 15 -19.46 -4.17 -30.87
C LEU A 15 -18.02 -4.61 -30.52
N PRO A 16 -16.98 -4.19 -31.25
CA PRO A 16 -15.61 -4.51 -30.88
C PRO A 16 -15.18 -3.87 -29.56
N CYS A 17 -15.65 -2.65 -29.27
CA CYS A 17 -15.35 -1.96 -28.01
C CYS A 17 -16.03 -2.63 -26.81
N ILE A 18 -17.28 -3.07 -26.97
CA ILE A 18 -18.02 -3.80 -25.92
C ILE A 18 -17.35 -5.15 -25.65
N ALA A 19 -17.02 -5.90 -26.70
CA ALA A 19 -16.33 -7.18 -26.56
C ALA A 19 -14.93 -7.03 -25.92
N GLN A 20 -14.18 -5.99 -26.29
CA GLN A 20 -12.89 -5.69 -25.64
C GLN A 20 -13.08 -5.37 -24.15
N ASN A 21 -14.06 -4.54 -23.79
CA ASN A 21 -14.33 -4.22 -22.39
C ASN A 21 -14.74 -5.46 -21.58
N GLU A 22 -15.52 -6.38 -22.16
CA GLU A 22 -15.89 -7.64 -21.51
C GLU A 22 -14.67 -8.54 -21.27
N ILE A 23 -13.78 -8.66 -22.27
CA ILE A 23 -12.53 -9.43 -22.14
C ILE A 23 -11.61 -8.80 -21.09
N ASP A 24 -11.45 -7.47 -21.12
CA ASP A 24 -10.63 -6.74 -20.16
C ASP A 24 -11.20 -6.90 -18.74
N SER A 25 -12.53 -6.78 -18.57
CA SER A 25 -13.19 -7.00 -17.28
C SER A 25 -12.98 -8.42 -16.76
N GLU A 26 -13.18 -9.43 -17.60
CA GLU A 26 -12.97 -10.84 -17.20
C GLU A 26 -11.51 -11.10 -16.80
N PHE A 27 -10.55 -10.47 -17.50
CA PHE A 27 -9.14 -10.52 -17.17
C PHE A 27 -8.86 -9.92 -15.79
N TYR A 28 -9.31 -8.69 -15.53
CA TYR A 28 -9.08 -8.02 -14.24
C TYR A 28 -9.78 -8.72 -13.09
N ASP A 29 -11.02 -9.20 -13.27
CA ASP A 29 -11.75 -9.98 -12.26
C ASP A 29 -11.02 -11.29 -11.92
N SER A 30 -10.45 -11.95 -12.94
CA SER A 30 -9.66 -13.17 -12.75
C SER A 30 -8.35 -12.88 -12.04
N LEU A 31 -7.68 -11.78 -12.39
CA LEU A 31 -6.45 -11.33 -11.73
C LEU A 31 -6.72 -11.02 -10.25
N GLU A 32 -7.78 -10.28 -9.93
CA GLU A 32 -8.14 -9.95 -8.55
C GLU A 32 -8.37 -11.21 -7.70
N LYS A 33 -9.06 -12.21 -8.24
CA LYS A 33 -9.25 -13.51 -7.55
C LYS A 33 -7.93 -14.24 -7.29
N VAL A 34 -7.01 -14.21 -8.24
CA VAL A 34 -5.67 -14.81 -8.09
C VAL A 34 -4.87 -14.06 -7.03
N GLU A 35 -4.89 -12.73 -7.06
CA GLU A 35 -4.22 -11.89 -6.08
C GLU A 35 -4.80 -12.06 -4.68
N ALA A 36 -6.14 -12.10 -4.53
CA ALA A 36 -6.80 -12.35 -3.26
C ALA A 36 -6.39 -13.71 -2.66
N LYS A 37 -6.34 -14.76 -3.49
CA LYS A 37 -5.84 -16.08 -3.06
C LYS A 37 -4.37 -16.02 -2.64
N TYR A 38 -3.53 -15.30 -3.37
CA TYR A 38 -2.12 -15.12 -3.01
C TYR A 38 -1.99 -14.38 -1.68
N ARG A 39 -2.71 -13.27 -1.50
CA ARG A 39 -2.75 -12.47 -0.27
C ARG A 39 -3.16 -13.33 0.93
N ALA A 40 -4.23 -14.11 0.81
CA ALA A 40 -4.66 -15.00 1.89
C ALA A 40 -3.57 -16.02 2.29
N GLY A 41 -2.92 -16.66 1.31
CA GLY A 41 -1.80 -17.58 1.59
C GLY A 41 -0.59 -16.88 2.22
N LYS A 42 -0.26 -15.67 1.75
CA LYS A 42 0.84 -14.87 2.28
C LYS A 42 0.56 -14.37 3.70
N ALA A 43 -0.67 -13.96 3.99
CA ALA A 43 -1.14 -13.58 5.32
C ALA A 43 -0.96 -14.72 6.34
N GLU A 44 -1.30 -15.96 5.97
CA GLU A 44 -1.09 -17.12 6.83
C GLU A 44 0.38 -17.40 7.14
N LEU A 45 1.30 -17.07 6.21
CA LEU A 45 2.75 -17.15 6.45
C LEU A 45 3.21 -16.01 7.37
N ILE A 46 2.82 -14.77 7.05
CA ILE A 46 3.15 -13.56 7.83
C ILE A 46 2.69 -13.72 9.28
N LYS A 47 1.50 -14.26 9.52
CA LYS A 47 0.93 -14.48 10.86
C LYS A 47 1.82 -15.36 11.76
N LYS A 48 2.67 -16.21 11.17
CA LYS A 48 3.56 -17.15 11.86
C LYS A 48 4.99 -16.62 12.02
N ALA A 49 5.27 -15.41 11.54
CA ALA A 49 6.58 -14.80 11.61
C ALA A 49 7.11 -14.69 13.05
N ASP A 50 8.42 -14.88 13.21
CA ASP A 50 9.10 -14.87 14.50
C ASP A 50 9.83 -13.54 14.78
N ARG A 51 10.12 -12.75 13.75
CA ARG A 51 10.79 -11.45 13.87
C ARG A 51 10.07 -10.40 13.04
N VAL A 52 9.84 -9.23 13.66
CA VAL A 52 9.30 -8.05 12.98
C VAL A 52 10.12 -6.84 13.39
N VAL A 53 10.61 -6.13 12.38
CA VAL A 53 11.31 -4.86 12.55
C VAL A 53 10.43 -3.76 11.97
N VAL A 54 10.14 -2.76 12.81
CA VAL A 54 9.37 -1.58 12.44
C VAL A 54 10.30 -0.40 12.31
N TYR A 55 10.12 0.37 11.24
CA TYR A 55 10.96 1.51 10.90
C TYR A 55 10.14 2.80 10.96
N LEU A 56 10.78 3.87 11.41
CA LEU A 56 10.39 5.23 11.02
C LEU A 56 11.20 5.59 9.77
N VAL A 57 10.55 6.13 8.75
CA VAL A 57 11.20 6.41 7.46
C VAL A 57 11.01 7.85 7.02
N ASP A 58 11.82 8.30 6.07
CA ASP A 58 11.70 9.64 5.49
C ASP A 58 10.43 9.75 4.62
N PHE A 59 9.58 10.72 4.96
CA PHE A 59 8.24 10.90 4.40
C PHE A 59 8.23 11.26 2.93
N ASP A 60 9.28 11.91 2.46
CA ASP A 60 9.31 12.57 1.17
C ASP A 60 10.68 12.51 0.50
N GLY A 61 11.67 11.94 1.18
CA GLY A 61 12.96 11.51 0.62
C GLY A 61 12.85 10.22 -0.19
N ILE A 62 11.98 10.19 -1.20
CA ILE A 62 11.81 9.02 -2.07
C ILE A 62 12.74 9.17 -3.28
N SER A 63 13.61 8.19 -3.50
CA SER A 63 14.52 8.19 -4.65
C SER A 63 14.75 6.78 -5.22
N ASN A 64 15.43 6.71 -6.35
CA ASN A 64 15.83 5.43 -6.94
C ASN A 64 16.93 4.78 -6.08
N GLU A 65 17.07 3.46 -6.18
CA GLU A 65 17.99 2.67 -5.36
C GLU A 65 19.46 3.13 -5.43
N ASP A 66 19.88 3.64 -6.59
CA ASP A 66 21.23 4.15 -6.85
C ASP A 66 21.51 5.52 -6.21
N ALA A 67 20.49 6.34 -6.00
CA ALA A 67 20.62 7.69 -5.46
C ALA A 67 21.05 7.73 -3.99
N PHE A 68 20.93 6.62 -3.26
CA PHE A 68 21.44 6.45 -1.89
C PHE A 68 22.79 5.71 -1.82
N GLY A 69 23.51 5.58 -2.94
CA GLY A 69 24.84 4.95 -2.95
C GLY A 69 24.83 3.43 -3.13
N GLY A 70 23.69 2.85 -3.52
CA GLY A 70 23.55 1.45 -3.87
C GLY A 70 23.43 0.52 -2.66
N GLY A 71 22.19 0.27 -2.23
CA GLY A 71 21.79 -1.07 -1.78
C GLY A 71 22.14 -1.53 -0.36
N ASP A 72 22.47 -0.64 0.58
CA ASP A 72 22.43 -1.07 1.99
C ASP A 72 20.97 -1.14 2.47
N ASP A 73 20.44 -2.36 2.52
CA ASP A 73 19.12 -2.64 3.09
C ASP A 73 19.03 -2.21 4.56
N SER A 74 20.13 -2.02 5.28
CA SER A 74 20.12 -1.52 6.65
C SER A 74 19.76 -0.02 6.76
N GLU A 75 19.98 0.77 5.70
CA GLU A 75 19.77 2.23 5.69
C GLU A 75 18.51 2.66 4.95
N THR A 76 17.92 1.77 4.14
CA THR A 76 16.79 2.09 3.27
C THR A 76 15.75 0.98 3.24
N ILE A 77 14.51 1.31 2.89
CA ILE A 77 13.41 0.36 2.67
C ILE A 77 12.76 0.59 1.29
N SER A 78 12.28 -0.47 0.65
CA SER A 78 11.63 -0.36 -0.65
C SER A 78 10.18 0.11 -0.55
N ILE A 79 9.76 0.87 -1.56
CA ILE A 79 8.39 1.24 -1.86
C ILE A 79 8.02 0.53 -3.16
N ALA A 80 7.66 -0.75 -3.03
CA ALA A 80 7.63 -1.68 -4.17
C ALA A 80 6.82 -1.18 -5.39
N PRO A 81 5.59 -0.62 -5.26
CA PRO A 81 4.83 -0.11 -6.40
C PRO A 81 5.50 1.00 -7.20
N TYR A 82 6.51 1.66 -6.64
CA TYR A 82 7.26 2.71 -7.32
C TYR A 82 8.65 2.29 -7.77
N GLU A 83 9.11 1.09 -7.39
CA GLU A 83 10.51 0.67 -7.59
C GLU A 83 11.50 1.70 -7.02
N LYS A 84 11.10 2.36 -5.94
CA LYS A 84 11.87 3.40 -5.24
C LYS A 84 12.16 2.97 -3.82
N ARG A 85 13.03 3.72 -3.17
CA ARG A 85 13.39 3.53 -1.77
C ARG A 85 13.25 4.84 -1.00
N THR A 86 13.12 4.70 0.31
CA THR A 86 13.23 5.83 1.25
C THR A 86 14.20 5.47 2.37
N LYS A 87 14.77 6.50 2.99
CA LYS A 87 15.73 6.35 4.09
C LYS A 87 15.05 5.90 5.36
N ILE A 88 15.68 4.99 6.09
CA ILE A 88 15.32 4.61 7.45
C ILE A 88 15.88 5.68 8.40
N LEU A 89 14.99 6.29 9.19
CA LEU A 89 15.34 7.28 10.21
C LEU A 89 15.55 6.64 11.57
N SER A 90 14.77 5.60 11.88
CA SER A 90 14.85 4.86 13.13
C SER A 90 14.38 3.42 12.94
N THR A 91 14.93 2.51 13.74
CA THR A 91 14.68 1.08 13.67
C THR A 91 14.29 0.55 15.04
N LYS A 92 13.25 -0.29 15.07
CA LYS A 92 12.82 -0.99 16.28
C LYS A 92 12.37 -2.41 15.97
N GLU A 93 13.12 -3.39 16.46
CA GLU A 93 12.61 -4.75 16.58
C GLU A 93 11.60 -4.82 17.73
N ILE A 94 10.40 -5.33 17.45
CA ILE A 94 9.30 -5.35 18.43
C ILE A 94 9.23 -6.70 19.16
N GLY A 95 8.92 -6.65 20.46
CA GLY A 95 8.79 -7.83 21.30
C GLY A 95 7.54 -8.67 20.98
N GLU A 96 7.49 -9.89 21.49
CA GLU A 96 6.47 -10.90 21.16
C GLU A 96 5.02 -10.42 21.28
N VAL A 97 4.69 -9.64 22.32
CA VAL A 97 3.32 -9.15 22.55
C VAL A 97 2.89 -8.20 21.43
N ASP A 98 3.69 -7.18 21.14
CA ASP A 98 3.40 -6.22 20.07
C ASP A 98 3.52 -6.88 18.69
N ARG A 99 4.46 -7.81 18.52
CA ARG A 99 4.63 -8.60 17.29
C ARG A 99 3.37 -9.39 16.97
N ARG A 100 2.86 -10.22 17.90
CA ARG A 100 1.63 -11.01 17.67
C ARG A 100 0.47 -10.11 17.27
N LYS A 101 0.27 -9.00 18.00
CA LYS A 101 -0.79 -8.05 17.68
C LYS A 101 -0.64 -7.46 16.27
N LEU A 102 0.56 -7.00 15.91
CA LEU A 102 0.81 -6.46 14.57
C LEU A 102 0.57 -7.51 13.48
N LEU A 103 1.08 -8.72 13.66
CA LEU A 103 0.92 -9.81 12.69
C LEU A 103 -0.53 -10.25 12.53
N ASP A 104 -1.30 -10.30 13.62
CA ASP A 104 -2.73 -10.63 13.56
C ASP A 104 -3.50 -9.60 12.72
N VAL A 105 -3.31 -8.31 13.01
CA VAL A 105 -4.05 -7.22 12.35
C VAL A 105 -3.57 -7.04 10.90
N LEU A 106 -2.27 -7.08 10.65
CA LEU A 106 -1.71 -6.91 9.32
C LEU A 106 -2.08 -8.08 8.40
N SER A 107 -2.00 -9.32 8.88
CA SER A 107 -2.40 -10.48 8.08
C SER A 107 -3.89 -10.46 7.75
N ALA A 108 -4.74 -10.03 8.68
CA ALA A 108 -6.17 -9.84 8.41
C ALA A 108 -6.39 -8.79 7.31
N ALA A 109 -5.74 -7.62 7.42
CA ALA A 109 -5.82 -6.57 6.40
C ALA A 109 -5.33 -7.07 5.03
N ILE A 110 -4.20 -7.78 4.96
CA ILE A 110 -3.69 -8.35 3.71
C ILE A 110 -4.71 -9.33 3.12
N ALA A 111 -5.30 -10.20 3.93
CA ALA A 111 -6.22 -11.24 3.48
C ALA A 111 -7.60 -10.75 3.02
N GLU A 112 -7.92 -9.46 3.16
CA GLU A 112 -9.16 -8.91 2.64
C GLU A 112 -9.31 -9.19 1.13
N PRO A 113 -10.49 -9.67 0.70
CA PRO A 113 -10.71 -10.11 -0.68
C PRO A 113 -10.64 -8.95 -1.66
N GLU A 114 -11.11 -7.78 -1.25
CA GLU A 114 -11.17 -6.55 -2.04
C GLU A 114 -10.35 -5.46 -1.35
N HIS A 115 -9.67 -4.64 -2.15
CA HIS A 115 -8.91 -3.48 -1.68
C HIS A 115 -9.27 -2.26 -2.53
N SER A 116 -9.51 -1.14 -1.87
CA SER A 116 -9.70 0.16 -2.51
C SER A 116 -8.38 0.89 -2.80
N GLY A 117 -7.25 0.25 -2.49
CA GLY A 117 -5.90 0.80 -2.60
C GLY A 117 -5.53 1.15 -4.04
N GLY A 118 -5.68 2.44 -4.39
CA GLY A 118 -5.13 3.02 -5.62
C GLY A 118 -3.77 3.69 -5.41
N ALA A 119 -3.08 3.98 -6.52
CA ALA A 119 -1.87 4.81 -6.54
C ALA A 119 -2.21 6.28 -6.21
N PHE A 120 -2.51 6.55 -4.95
CA PHE A 120 -2.66 7.89 -4.41
C PHE A 120 -1.31 8.46 -3.96
N CYS A 121 -1.34 9.59 -3.25
CA CYS A 121 -0.20 10.10 -2.52
C CYS A 121 0.48 8.99 -1.70
N HIS A 122 1.80 8.87 -1.78
CA HIS A 122 2.54 7.97 -0.90
C HIS A 122 3.62 8.74 -0.16
N PHE A 123 3.30 9.08 1.09
CA PHE A 123 4.21 9.70 2.06
C PHE A 123 4.46 8.67 3.15
N PRO A 124 5.45 7.77 2.95
CA PRO A 124 5.68 6.67 3.87
C PRO A 124 6.17 7.21 5.21
N ILE A 125 5.57 6.75 6.30
CA ILE A 125 5.95 7.20 7.65
C ILE A 125 6.52 6.05 8.47
N HIS A 126 5.91 4.88 8.28
CA HIS A 126 6.36 3.64 8.87
C HIS A 126 6.73 2.66 7.76
N GLY A 127 7.72 1.83 8.06
CA GLY A 127 8.08 0.66 7.26
C GLY A 127 8.07 -0.58 8.14
N VAL A 128 7.92 -1.75 7.53
CA VAL A 128 8.10 -3.04 8.21
C VAL A 128 8.95 -3.98 7.39
N ARG A 129 9.72 -4.81 8.10
CA ARG A 129 10.24 -6.08 7.60
C ARG A 129 9.84 -7.21 8.52
N ILE A 130 9.32 -8.27 7.93
CA ILE A 130 8.75 -9.42 8.63
C ILE A 130 9.48 -10.68 8.19
N TYR A 131 9.97 -11.46 9.15
CA TYR A 131 10.81 -12.62 8.90
C TYR A 131 10.30 -13.88 9.58
N ALA A 132 10.62 -15.02 8.97
CA ALA A 132 10.63 -16.32 9.63
C ALA A 132 12.07 -16.86 9.57
N GLY A 133 12.76 -16.90 10.70
CA GLY A 133 14.21 -17.07 10.75
C GLY A 133 14.93 -15.99 9.94
N GLU A 134 15.68 -16.41 8.92
CA GLU A 134 16.39 -15.48 8.02
C GLU A 134 15.61 -15.14 6.73
N GLU A 135 14.45 -15.75 6.51
CA GLU A 135 13.65 -15.49 5.31
C GLU A 135 12.81 -14.22 5.48
N LEU A 136 13.00 -13.25 4.58
CA LEU A 136 12.13 -12.07 4.50
C LEU A 136 10.79 -12.46 3.87
N LEU A 137 9.75 -12.51 4.70
CA LEU A 137 8.40 -12.80 4.25
C LEU A 137 7.74 -11.56 3.63
N HIS A 138 7.92 -10.39 4.23
CA HIS A 138 7.28 -9.17 3.75
C HIS A 138 8.12 -7.94 4.09
N GLU A 139 8.24 -7.04 3.12
CA GLU A 139 8.69 -5.67 3.29
C GLU A 139 7.61 -4.74 2.76
N GLY A 140 7.32 -3.66 3.49
CA GLY A 140 6.37 -2.66 3.00
C GLY A 140 6.39 -1.36 3.79
N THR A 141 5.96 -0.28 3.12
CA THR A 141 5.80 1.06 3.70
C THR A 141 4.34 1.46 3.81
N PHE A 142 4.01 2.20 4.87
CA PHE A 142 2.66 2.65 5.21
C PHE A 142 2.57 4.16 5.00
N CYS A 143 1.61 4.60 4.19
CA CYS A 143 1.39 6.01 3.91
C CYS A 143 0.65 6.72 5.05
N TRP A 144 1.19 7.85 5.50
CA TRP A 144 0.57 8.69 6.53
C TRP A 144 -0.78 9.29 6.09
N VAL A 145 -0.86 9.70 4.82
CA VAL A 145 -1.95 10.54 4.32
C VAL A 145 -3.07 9.68 3.74
N CYS A 146 -2.73 8.85 2.75
CA CYS A 146 -3.72 8.12 1.96
C CYS A 146 -4.13 6.77 2.59
N GLY A 147 -3.46 6.33 3.65
CA GLY A 147 -3.86 5.15 4.42
C GLY A 147 -3.76 3.84 3.63
N ASN A 148 -2.71 3.69 2.84
CA ASN A 148 -2.39 2.45 2.12
C ASN A 148 -0.99 1.96 2.48
N PHE A 149 -0.69 0.72 2.15
CA PHE A 149 0.64 0.16 2.28
C PHE A 149 1.04 -0.66 1.06
N SER A 150 2.34 -0.71 0.78
CA SER A 150 2.88 -1.43 -0.37
C SER A 150 2.84 -2.94 -0.13
N PHE A 151 2.46 -3.70 -1.16
CA PHE A 151 2.50 -5.16 -1.13
C PHE A 151 3.07 -5.72 -2.43
N SER A 152 3.98 -6.68 -2.33
CA SER A 152 4.62 -7.32 -3.48
C SER A 152 3.94 -8.64 -3.83
N TYR A 153 3.69 -8.83 -5.11
CA TYR A 153 3.24 -10.06 -5.73
C TYR A 153 4.36 -10.65 -6.59
N PRO A 154 4.28 -11.93 -7.00
CA PRO A 154 5.26 -12.51 -7.92
C PRO A 154 5.32 -11.78 -9.28
N GLN A 155 4.19 -11.23 -9.73
CA GLN A 155 4.05 -10.55 -11.03
C GLN A 155 4.24 -9.02 -10.96
N GLY A 156 4.47 -8.45 -9.78
CA GLY A 156 4.51 -7.00 -9.60
C GLY A 156 4.24 -6.56 -8.18
N SER A 157 3.57 -5.44 -8.00
CA SER A 157 3.22 -4.93 -6.67
C SER A 157 1.96 -4.06 -6.74
N GLY A 158 1.34 -3.85 -5.59
CA GLY A 158 0.12 -3.07 -5.46
C GLY A 158 0.01 -2.36 -4.13
N TRP A 159 -1.09 -1.63 -3.97
CA TRP A 159 -1.45 -0.92 -2.74
C TRP A 159 -2.58 -1.67 -2.05
N LEU A 160 -2.40 -1.95 -0.76
CA LEU A 160 -3.43 -2.50 0.10
C LEU A 160 -3.88 -1.45 1.11
N ASP A 161 -5.09 -1.61 1.65
CA ASP A 161 -5.67 -0.65 2.58
C ASP A 161 -5.14 -0.86 4.01
N THR A 162 -4.77 0.24 4.67
CA THR A 162 -4.54 0.22 6.11
C THR A 162 -5.87 0.35 6.88
N ASN A 163 -5.80 0.18 8.20
CA ASN A 163 -6.92 0.44 9.08
C ASN A 163 -6.47 1.21 10.33
N ALA A 164 -7.43 1.69 11.11
CA ALA A 164 -7.15 2.48 12.32
C ALA A 164 -6.34 1.70 13.36
N GLU A 165 -6.49 0.37 13.43
CA GLU A 165 -5.77 -0.46 14.37
C GLU A 165 -4.30 -0.60 14.00
N LEU A 166 -3.96 -0.81 12.72
CA LEU A 166 -2.59 -0.79 12.23
C LEU A 166 -1.91 0.55 12.55
N LYS A 167 -2.58 1.66 12.25
CA LYS A 167 -2.08 3.00 12.57
C LYS A 167 -1.77 3.13 14.07
N ALA A 168 -2.71 2.74 14.93
CA ALA A 168 -2.53 2.81 16.38
C ALA A 168 -1.38 1.92 16.89
N ILE A 169 -1.17 0.75 16.29
CA ILE A 169 -0.04 -0.11 16.62
C ILE A 169 1.28 0.60 16.27
N PHE A 170 1.41 1.14 15.06
CA PHE A 170 2.61 1.84 14.63
C PHE A 170 2.93 3.05 15.49
N GLU A 171 1.93 3.89 15.79
CA GLU A 171 2.10 5.05 16.67
C GLU A 171 2.51 4.66 18.10
N LYS A 172 2.07 3.50 18.59
CA LYS A 172 2.49 2.97 19.89
C LYS A 172 3.93 2.46 19.86
N VAL A 173 4.28 1.63 18.88
CA VAL A 173 5.59 0.96 18.86
C VAL A 173 6.70 1.90 18.41
N THR A 174 6.43 2.74 17.42
CA THR A 174 7.39 3.67 16.81
C THR A 174 6.71 5.03 16.65
N PRO A 175 6.56 5.79 17.76
CA PRO A 175 5.92 7.10 17.73
C PRO A 175 6.63 8.05 16.77
N ILE A 176 5.85 8.87 16.09
CA ILE A 176 6.37 9.84 15.13
C ILE A 176 6.82 11.07 15.92
N PRO A 177 8.09 11.51 15.81
CA PRO A 177 8.53 12.74 16.44
C PRO A 177 7.73 13.93 15.94
N GLN A 178 7.29 14.82 16.84
CA GLN A 178 6.55 16.03 16.44
C GLN A 178 7.34 16.88 15.44
N SER A 179 8.67 16.93 15.57
CA SER A 179 9.54 17.63 14.61
C SER A 179 9.42 17.11 13.18
N GLU A 180 9.20 15.80 12.99
CA GLU A 180 8.99 15.22 11.66
C GLU A 180 7.61 15.55 11.10
N LEU A 181 6.57 15.56 11.95
CA LEU A 181 5.24 16.02 11.55
C LEU A 181 5.26 17.51 11.15
N ASP A 182 5.91 18.35 11.95
CA ASP A 182 6.03 19.79 11.70
C ASP A 182 6.79 20.06 10.40
N ARG A 183 7.90 19.35 10.17
CA ARG A 183 8.67 19.40 8.92
C ARG A 183 7.79 19.01 7.74
N PHE A 184 7.06 17.90 7.85
CA PHE A 184 6.18 17.40 6.81
C PHE A 184 5.07 18.40 6.46
N TYR A 185 4.33 18.89 7.45
CA TYR A 185 3.22 19.84 7.22
C TYR A 185 3.68 21.23 6.79
N THR A 186 4.89 21.65 7.16
CA THR A 186 5.50 22.87 6.62
C THR A 186 5.70 22.76 5.11
N LYS A 187 6.15 21.60 4.62
CA LYS A 187 6.36 21.36 3.18
C LYS A 187 5.06 21.03 2.44
N TYR A 188 4.13 20.35 3.10
CA TYR A 188 2.86 19.87 2.52
C TYR A 188 1.64 20.31 3.35
N PRO A 189 1.31 21.63 3.40
CA PRO A 189 0.26 22.15 4.28
C PRO A 189 -1.16 21.67 3.94
N GLY A 190 -1.37 21.14 2.73
CA GLY A 190 -2.66 20.58 2.30
C GLY A 190 -2.81 19.07 2.54
N ALA A 191 -1.75 18.37 2.96
CA ALA A 191 -1.82 16.95 3.24
C ALA A 191 -2.58 16.71 4.55
N LYS A 192 -3.60 15.85 4.51
CA LYS A 192 -4.38 15.46 5.69
C LYS A 192 -4.57 13.93 5.71
N PRO A 193 -4.43 13.24 6.84
CA PRO A 193 -4.76 11.82 6.91
C PRO A 193 -6.20 11.54 6.48
N LYS A 194 -6.46 10.43 5.77
CA LYS A 194 -7.79 10.02 5.25
C LYS A 194 -8.93 10.16 6.30
N GLY A 195 -8.68 9.79 7.55
CA GLY A 195 -9.67 9.93 8.64
C GLY A 195 -9.98 11.37 9.08
N GLU A 196 -9.12 12.34 8.77
CA GLU A 196 -9.32 13.78 9.05
C GLU A 196 -9.90 14.53 7.84
N GLN A 197 -9.77 13.97 6.64
CA GLN A 197 -10.39 14.51 5.42
C GLN A 197 -11.91 14.35 5.45
N ASP A 198 -12.38 13.18 5.88
CA ASP A 198 -13.82 12.85 5.94
C ASP A 198 -14.58 13.67 6.99
N ALA A 199 -13.90 14.15 8.04
CA ALA A 199 -14.48 15.03 9.05
C ALA A 199 -14.73 16.44 8.48
N ALA A 200 -13.81 16.96 7.66
CA ALA A 200 -13.93 18.29 7.05
C ALA A 200 -15.02 18.38 5.97
N LEU A 201 -15.39 17.27 5.34
CA LEU A 201 -16.48 17.20 4.35
C LEU A 201 -17.87 17.14 4.99
N LYS A 202 -17.98 16.74 6.26
CA LYS A 202 -19.25 16.72 7.01
C LYS A 202 -19.61 18.07 7.63
N ASP A 203 -18.65 18.99 7.70
CA ASP A 203 -18.82 20.34 8.22
C ASP A 203 -18.94 21.42 7.11
N GLN A 204 -19.10 21.00 5.85
CA GLN A 204 -19.49 21.92 4.78
C GLN A 204 -21.03 21.95 4.67
N PRO A 205 -21.65 23.14 4.78
CA PRO A 205 -23.11 23.29 4.75
C PRO A 205 -23.74 22.93 3.40
#